data_AF-A0A4U0U3L9-F1
#
_entry.id   AF-A0A4U0U3L9-F1
#
_cell.length_a   1.000
_cell.length_b   1.000
_cell.length_c   1.000
_cell.angle_alpha   90.00
_cell.angle_beta   90.00
_cell.angle_gamma   90.00
#
_symmetry.space_group_name_H-M   'P 1'
#
loop_
_entity.id
_entity.type
_entity.pdbx_description
1 polymer ?
#
loop_
_entity_poly.entity_id
_entity_poly.type
_entity_poly.pdbx_seq_one_letter_code
_entity_poly.pdbx_strand_id
1 'polypeptide(L)'
;MVTHVAGGVLKAFKDGGIRENNPSGAAFSEFHALYEGRASEPALLLSVGAGRVQPEKDDLEGRGLFGRFANLSTLRSLMYLQTPRVVQAGKVKYIEGQRQHYQMREAAHGENSWYKRIDVAGIERMQPDEWIKGSYNDLKNFPGGATLTAIEEATDKDLHRPFDKMLDSLRKNLSDSVVRESA
;
A
#
# COMPACT_ATOMS: atom_id res chain seq x y z
N MET A 1 -0.10 -15.33 -16.32
CA MET A 1 -1.07 -14.93 -17.38
C MET A 1 -2.04 -16.08 -17.53
N VAL A 2 -3.33 -15.80 -17.40
CA VAL A 2 -4.40 -16.82 -17.47
C VAL A 2 -5.25 -16.52 -18.69
N THR A 3 -5.59 -17.53 -19.48
CA THR A 3 -6.48 -17.37 -20.64
C THR A 3 -7.83 -18.01 -20.36
N HIS A 4 -8.91 -17.34 -20.74
CA HIS A 4 -10.27 -17.86 -20.58
C HIS A 4 -11.18 -17.36 -21.70
N VAL A 5 -12.13 -18.19 -22.14
CA VAL A 5 -13.10 -17.82 -23.18
C VAL A 5 -14.31 -17.20 -22.50
N ALA A 6 -14.55 -15.90 -22.72
CA ALA A 6 -15.69 -15.19 -22.17
C ALA A 6 -16.50 -14.57 -23.32
N GLY A 7 -17.76 -15.00 -23.48
CA GLY A 7 -18.62 -14.55 -24.57
C GLY A 7 -18.13 -14.96 -25.97
N GLY A 8 -17.51 -16.15 -26.09
CA GLY A 8 -16.98 -16.66 -27.36
C GLY A 8 -15.64 -16.05 -27.81
N VAL A 9 -15.09 -15.08 -27.07
CA VAL A 9 -13.79 -14.46 -27.36
C VAL A 9 -12.75 -14.96 -26.35
N LEU A 10 -11.59 -15.38 -26.86
CA LEU A 10 -10.44 -15.73 -26.03
C LEU A 10 -9.88 -14.45 -25.38
N LYS A 11 -9.95 -14.37 -24.06
CA LYS A 11 -9.41 -13.26 -23.28
C LYS A 11 -8.16 -13.71 -22.52
N ALA A 12 -7.16 -12.83 -22.47
CA ALA A 12 -5.95 -13.02 -21.68
C ALA A 12 -5.96 -12.07 -20.48
N PHE A 13 -5.87 -12.63 -19.29
CA PHE A 13 -5.87 -11.92 -18.03
C PHE A 13 -4.44 -11.85 -17.48
N LYS A 14 -4.06 -10.63 -17.10
CA LYS A 14 -2.85 -10.32 -16.35
C LYS A 14 -3.27 -9.72 -15.01
N ASP A 15 -2.30 -9.58 -14.11
CA ASP A 15 -2.50 -8.97 -12.79
C ASP A 15 -3.12 -7.57 -12.90
N GLY A 16 -4.12 -7.30 -12.06
CA GLY A 16 -4.80 -6.01 -11.96
C GLY A 16 -3.84 -4.88 -11.57
N GLY A 17 -2.76 -5.20 -10.83
CA GLY A 17 -1.71 -4.25 -10.49
C GLY A 17 -0.88 -3.74 -11.69
N ILE A 18 -1.16 -4.19 -12.91
CA ILE A 18 -0.63 -3.59 -14.16
C ILE A 18 -1.48 -2.39 -14.62
N ARG A 19 -2.76 -2.36 -14.26
CA ARG A 19 -3.68 -1.26 -14.59
C ARG A 19 -3.86 -0.29 -13.44
N GLU A 20 -4.10 -0.80 -12.24
CA GLU A 20 -4.33 0.00 -11.04
C GLU A 20 -3.84 -0.80 -9.83
N ASN A 21 -2.82 -0.29 -9.14
CA ASN A 21 -2.24 -0.98 -7.98
C ASN A 21 -3.01 -0.71 -6.68
N ASN A 22 -3.93 0.26 -6.68
CA ASN A 22 -4.85 0.55 -5.60
C ASN A 22 -6.27 0.75 -6.18
N PRO A 23 -7.15 -0.27 -6.15
CA PRO A 23 -8.45 -0.23 -6.83
C PRO A 23 -9.52 0.61 -6.12
N SER A 24 -9.14 1.44 -5.13
CA SER A 24 -10.12 2.26 -4.40
C SER A 24 -10.85 3.26 -5.29
N GLY A 25 -10.20 3.75 -6.34
CA GLY A 25 -10.81 4.62 -7.36
C GLY A 25 -11.84 3.91 -8.22
N ALA A 26 -11.46 2.75 -8.75
CA ALA A 26 -12.38 1.91 -9.52
C ALA A 26 -13.60 1.49 -8.68
N ALA A 27 -13.39 1.05 -7.43
CA ALA A 27 -14.48 0.66 -6.54
C ALA A 27 -15.45 1.81 -6.26
N PHE A 28 -14.93 3.03 -6.06
CA PHE A 28 -15.77 4.21 -5.86
C PHE A 28 -16.55 4.62 -7.11
N SER A 29 -15.90 4.51 -8.28
CA SER A 29 -16.56 4.79 -9.57
C SER A 29 -17.68 3.79 -9.86
N GLU A 30 -17.47 2.52 -9.53
CA GLU A 30 -18.49 1.47 -9.62
C GLU A 30 -19.65 1.71 -8.65
N PHE A 31 -19.38 2.12 -7.41
CA PHE A 31 -20.41 2.54 -6.47
C PHE A 31 -21.29 3.65 -7.06
N HIS A 32 -20.69 4.69 -7.63
CA HIS A 32 -21.44 5.77 -8.27
C HIS A 32 -22.32 5.28 -9.42
N ALA A 33 -21.83 4.36 -10.26
CA ALA A 33 -22.60 3.80 -11.35
C ALA A 33 -23.80 2.96 -10.86
N LEU A 34 -23.64 2.23 -9.74
CA LEU A 34 -24.68 1.36 -9.19
C LEU A 34 -25.73 2.11 -8.36
N TYR A 35 -25.32 3.21 -7.71
CA TYR A 35 -26.13 3.96 -6.75
C TYR A 35 -26.51 5.36 -7.24
N GLU A 36 -26.38 5.61 -8.55
CA GLU A 36 -26.78 6.87 -9.18
C GLU A 36 -28.22 7.25 -8.80
N GLY A 37 -28.40 8.47 -8.31
CA GLY A 37 -29.70 8.98 -7.85
C GLY A 37 -30.21 8.42 -6.52
N ARG A 38 -29.48 7.50 -5.88
CA ARG A 38 -29.84 6.90 -4.58
C ARG A 38 -28.91 7.31 -3.44
N ALA A 39 -27.61 7.37 -3.71
CA ALA A 39 -26.61 7.80 -2.73
C ALA A 39 -25.46 8.51 -3.44
N SER A 40 -25.05 9.65 -2.88
CA SER A 40 -23.90 10.42 -3.37
C SER A 40 -22.57 9.92 -2.81
N GLU A 41 -22.59 9.20 -1.69
CA GLU A 41 -21.39 8.69 -1.03
C GLU A 41 -21.69 7.34 -0.34
N PRO A 42 -20.69 6.44 -0.26
CA PRO A 42 -20.84 5.20 0.50
C PRO A 42 -20.82 5.49 2.00
N ALA A 43 -21.43 4.62 2.81
CA ALA A 43 -21.33 4.72 4.26
C ALA A 43 -19.88 4.54 4.76
N LEU A 44 -19.12 3.67 4.09
CA LEU A 44 -17.70 3.43 4.35
C LEU A 44 -17.03 2.84 3.11
N LEU A 45 -15.84 3.34 2.78
CA LEU A 45 -14.91 2.76 1.81
C LEU A 45 -13.55 2.59 2.50
N LEU A 46 -13.21 1.33 2.81
CA LEU A 46 -11.94 0.97 3.45
C LEU A 46 -10.94 0.46 2.40
N SER A 47 -9.84 1.19 2.22
CA SER A 47 -8.71 0.80 1.40
C SER A 47 -7.61 0.18 2.27
N VAL A 48 -7.20 -1.05 2.00
CA VAL A 48 -6.12 -1.73 2.73
C VAL A 48 -4.93 -1.91 1.80
N GLY A 49 -3.81 -1.27 2.13
CA GLY A 49 -2.54 -1.36 1.41
C GLY A 49 -1.63 -2.45 1.98
N ALA A 50 -0.80 -3.04 1.12
CA ALA A 50 0.18 -4.06 1.50
C ALA A 50 1.54 -3.47 1.97
N GLY A 51 1.57 -2.19 2.34
CA GLY A 51 2.76 -1.52 2.84
C GLY A 51 3.10 -0.23 2.11
N ARG A 52 3.71 0.71 2.83
CA ARG A 52 4.21 1.97 2.28
C ARG A 52 5.52 1.74 1.51
N VAL A 53 5.94 2.71 0.71
CA VAL A 53 7.34 2.79 0.27
C VAL A 53 7.83 4.16 0.71
N GLN A 54 8.76 4.21 1.65
CA GLN A 54 9.35 5.49 2.04
C GLN A 54 10.16 6.03 0.84
N PRO A 55 9.91 7.27 0.39
CA PRO A 55 10.83 7.92 -0.52
C PRO A 55 12.18 8.02 0.19
N GLU A 56 13.25 7.57 -0.48
CA GLU A 56 14.64 7.57 0.01
C GLU A 56 14.95 8.89 0.74
N LYS A 57 15.00 8.84 2.07
CA LYS A 57 16.07 9.57 2.76
C LYS A 57 17.30 8.70 2.58
N ASP A 58 18.30 9.25 1.90
CA ASP A 58 19.65 8.71 1.83
C ASP A 58 20.02 8.10 3.17
N ASP A 59 20.12 6.77 3.22
CA ASP A 59 20.95 6.10 4.21
C ASP A 59 21.26 4.70 3.68
N LEU A 60 22.55 4.36 3.75
CA LEU A 60 23.18 3.08 3.44
C LEU A 60 22.62 1.87 4.24
N GLU A 61 21.47 2.04 4.85
CA GLU A 61 20.74 1.08 5.66
C GLU A 61 19.60 0.42 4.90
N GLY A 62 19.53 0.53 3.57
CA GLY A 62 18.58 -0.14 2.65
C GLY A 62 18.64 -1.68 2.65
N ARG A 63 18.94 -2.29 3.79
CA ARG A 63 18.96 -3.72 4.00
C ARG A 63 17.61 -4.13 4.58
N GLY A 64 16.90 -5.03 3.91
CA GLY A 64 15.78 -5.76 4.53
C GLY A 64 16.28 -6.60 5.72
N LEU A 65 15.46 -7.55 6.19
CA LEU A 65 15.81 -8.45 7.30
C LEU A 65 17.18 -9.17 7.09
N PHE A 66 17.61 -9.31 5.83
CA PHE A 66 18.93 -9.80 5.41
C PHE A 66 20.15 -8.98 5.86
N GLY A 67 19.96 -7.71 6.26
CA GLY A 67 21.07 -6.84 6.65
C GLY A 67 21.76 -7.16 7.96
N ARG A 68 21.06 -7.89 8.83
CA ARG A 68 21.54 -8.23 10.18
C ARG A 68 22.33 -9.55 10.24
N PHE A 69 22.34 -10.35 9.16
CA PHE A 69 22.88 -11.71 9.17
C PHE A 69 23.87 -12.06 8.03
N ALA A 70 24.20 -11.13 7.13
CA ALA A 70 25.00 -11.44 5.94
C ALA A 70 26.45 -10.89 6.00
N ASN A 71 27.43 -11.78 5.77
CA ASN A 71 28.84 -11.45 5.60
C ASN A 71 29.08 -10.58 4.34
N LEU A 72 30.06 -9.65 4.43
CA LEU A 72 30.32 -8.58 3.45
C LEU A 72 30.58 -9.05 2.01
N SER A 73 31.12 -10.26 1.82
CA SER A 73 31.53 -10.79 0.51
C SER A 73 30.36 -11.34 -0.32
N THR A 74 29.36 -11.95 0.32
CA THR A 74 28.16 -12.49 -0.35
C THR A 74 27.23 -11.38 -0.84
N LEU A 75 27.19 -10.27 -0.10
CA LEU A 75 26.41 -9.07 -0.42
C LEU A 75 26.80 -8.48 -1.80
N ARG A 76 28.09 -8.51 -2.16
CA ARG A 76 28.57 -7.95 -3.42
C ARG A 76 28.03 -8.74 -4.62
N SER A 77 27.93 -10.07 -4.51
CA SER A 77 27.41 -10.93 -5.58
C SER A 77 25.89 -10.81 -5.78
N LEU A 78 25.14 -10.58 -4.71
CA LEU A 78 23.68 -10.39 -4.75
C LEU A 78 23.28 -8.99 -5.24
N MET A 79 24.08 -7.96 -4.96
CA MET A 79 23.86 -6.60 -5.48
C MET A 79 23.90 -6.52 -7.01
N TYR A 80 24.69 -7.37 -7.69
CA TYR A 80 24.74 -7.39 -9.15
C TYR A 80 23.55 -8.11 -9.81
N LEU A 81 22.69 -8.79 -9.04
CA LEU A 81 21.53 -9.52 -9.56
C LEU A 81 20.21 -8.74 -9.48
N GLN A 82 20.17 -7.61 -8.75
CA GLN A 82 18.99 -6.76 -8.71
C GLN A 82 18.90 -5.93 -9.99
N THR A 83 18.03 -6.34 -10.90
CA THR A 83 17.82 -5.66 -12.16
C THR A 83 17.15 -4.30 -11.90
N PRO A 84 17.71 -3.16 -12.36
CA PRO A 84 17.20 -1.81 -12.06
C PRO A 84 15.73 -1.56 -12.48
N ARG A 85 15.17 -2.44 -13.33
CA ARG A 85 13.77 -2.38 -13.79
C ARG A 85 12.73 -2.70 -12.70
N VAL A 86 13.04 -3.60 -11.77
CA VAL A 86 12.08 -4.01 -10.73
C VAL A 86 11.86 -2.88 -9.71
N VAL A 87 12.94 -2.17 -9.36
CA VAL A 87 12.88 -1.00 -8.46
C VAL A 87 12.12 0.17 -9.10
N GLN A 88 12.32 0.42 -10.40
CA GLN A 88 11.60 1.48 -11.12
C GLN A 88 10.10 1.19 -11.25
N ALA A 89 9.73 -0.06 -11.55
CA ALA A 89 8.31 -0.46 -11.64
C ALA A 89 7.58 -0.34 -10.30
N GLY A 90 8.23 -0.69 -9.18
CA GLY A 90 7.67 -0.51 -7.84
C GLY A 90 7.46 0.98 -7.48
N LYS A 91 8.43 1.84 -7.78
CA LYS A 91 8.33 3.30 -7.54
C LYS A 91 7.18 3.94 -8.31
N VAL A 92 6.99 3.61 -9.59
CA VAL A 92 5.88 4.13 -10.42
C VAL A 92 4.51 3.72 -9.86
N LYS A 93 4.35 2.45 -9.48
CA LYS A 93 3.09 1.93 -8.92
C LYS A 93 2.72 2.56 -7.58
N TYR A 94 3.72 2.93 -6.76
CA TYR A 94 3.47 3.67 -5.51
C TYR A 94 3.00 5.10 -5.77
N ILE A 95 3.66 5.83 -6.68
CA ILE A 95 3.26 7.19 -7.05
C ILE A 95 1.79 7.20 -7.50
N GLU A 96 1.41 6.20 -8.29
CA GLU A 96 0.02 6.02 -8.72
C GLU A 96 -0.92 5.71 -7.55
N GLY A 97 -0.56 4.77 -6.67
CA GLY A 97 -1.37 4.41 -5.50
C GLY A 97 -1.54 5.54 -4.49
N GLN A 98 -0.52 6.38 -4.31
CA GLN A 98 -0.58 7.59 -3.48
C GLN A 98 -1.42 8.68 -4.12
N ARG A 99 -1.24 8.93 -5.43
CA ARG A 99 -2.08 9.87 -6.17
C ARG A 99 -3.56 9.48 -6.05
N GLN A 100 -3.87 8.20 -6.19
CA GLN A 100 -5.23 7.70 -6.02
C GLN A 100 -5.75 7.90 -4.60
N HIS A 101 -4.91 7.65 -3.58
CA HIS A 101 -5.28 7.94 -2.20
C HIS A 101 -5.57 9.42 -1.96
N TYR A 102 -4.72 10.33 -2.45
CA TYR A 102 -4.95 11.77 -2.33
C TYR A 102 -6.27 12.19 -2.98
N GLN A 103 -6.55 11.72 -4.21
CA GLN A 103 -7.80 12.00 -4.91
C GLN A 103 -9.03 11.50 -4.15
N MET A 104 -8.97 10.28 -3.63
CA MET A 104 -10.05 9.70 -2.84
C MET A 104 -10.25 10.43 -1.51
N ARG A 105 -9.16 10.85 -0.87
CA ARG A 105 -9.21 11.64 0.37
C ARG A 105 -9.80 13.03 0.15
N GLU A 106 -9.47 13.66 -0.97
CA GLU A 106 -10.08 14.93 -1.38
C GLU A 106 -11.58 14.77 -1.65
N ALA A 107 -11.97 13.71 -2.37
CA ALA A 107 -13.37 13.39 -2.63
C ALA A 107 -14.17 13.11 -1.36
N ALA A 108 -13.56 12.45 -0.37
CA ALA A 108 -14.17 12.20 0.93
C ALA A 108 -14.10 13.40 1.91
N HIS A 109 -13.43 14.49 1.53
CA HIS A 109 -13.19 15.67 2.37
C HIS A 109 -12.40 15.40 3.67
N GLY A 110 -11.50 14.42 3.66
CA GLY A 110 -10.65 14.05 4.80
C GLY A 110 -10.91 12.64 5.34
N GLU A 111 -10.00 12.15 6.19
CA GLU A 111 -10.00 10.75 6.62
C GLU A 111 -10.93 10.45 7.79
N ASN A 112 -11.54 11.43 8.45
CA ASN A 112 -12.64 11.18 9.41
C ASN A 112 -14.01 10.99 8.71
N SER A 113 -14.06 11.04 7.38
CA SER A 113 -15.25 10.80 6.56
C SER A 113 -15.42 9.31 6.20
N TRP A 114 -16.15 9.00 5.13
CA TRP A 114 -16.43 7.65 4.66
C TRP A 114 -15.22 6.94 4.04
N TYR A 115 -14.17 7.65 3.60
CA TYR A 115 -12.96 7.00 3.06
C TYR A 115 -11.89 6.82 4.14
N LYS A 116 -11.42 5.58 4.31
CA LYS A 116 -10.34 5.21 5.23
C LYS A 116 -9.26 4.46 4.46
N ARG A 117 -7.99 4.73 4.77
CA ARG A 117 -6.88 3.92 4.26
C ARG A 117 -6.02 3.42 5.40
N ILE A 118 -5.79 2.11 5.43
CA ILE A 118 -4.78 1.48 6.27
C ILE A 118 -3.62 1.12 5.36
N ASP A 119 -2.43 1.59 5.70
CA ASP A 119 -1.23 1.33 4.91
C ASP A 119 -0.07 1.16 5.87
N VAL A 120 0.41 -0.07 6.04
CA VAL A 120 1.32 -0.45 7.12
C VAL A 120 2.74 0.06 6.82
N ALA A 121 3.36 0.71 7.82
CA ALA A 121 4.78 1.06 7.77
C ALA A 121 5.63 -0.05 8.40
N GLY A 122 6.90 -0.17 8.01
CA GLY A 122 7.87 -1.14 8.54
C GLY A 122 8.09 -2.40 7.68
N ILE A 123 7.28 -2.62 6.65
CA ILE A 123 7.44 -3.71 5.68
C ILE A 123 7.81 -3.22 4.27
N GLU A 124 8.22 -1.96 4.13
CA GLU A 124 8.42 -1.29 2.84
C GLU A 124 9.52 -1.93 1.98
N ARG A 125 10.42 -2.67 2.62
CA ARG A 125 11.56 -3.35 1.99
C ARG A 125 11.33 -4.83 1.76
N MET A 126 10.20 -5.36 2.22
CA MET A 126 9.84 -6.77 2.05
C MET A 126 9.44 -7.00 0.60
N GLN A 127 10.04 -7.99 -0.06
CA GLN A 127 9.59 -8.35 -1.41
C GLN A 127 8.27 -9.12 -1.34
N PRO A 128 7.36 -8.98 -2.33
CA PRO A 128 6.07 -9.68 -2.34
C PRO A 128 6.16 -11.21 -2.19
N ASP A 129 7.25 -11.80 -2.70
CA ASP A 129 7.49 -13.26 -2.67
C ASP A 129 8.53 -13.67 -1.60
N GLU A 130 8.84 -12.79 -0.64
CA GLU A 130 9.85 -13.03 0.39
C GLU A 130 9.32 -13.94 1.51
N TRP A 131 9.48 -15.26 1.38
CA TRP A 131 9.07 -16.24 2.38
C TRP A 131 10.24 -16.78 3.20
N ILE A 132 10.68 -16.02 4.21
CA ILE A 132 11.80 -16.37 5.06
C ILE A 132 11.33 -17.31 6.18
N LYS A 133 11.96 -18.48 6.23
CA LYS A 133 11.74 -19.45 7.30
C LYS A 133 12.14 -18.88 8.67
N GLY A 134 11.33 -19.11 9.69
CA GLY A 134 11.58 -18.61 11.03
C GLY A 134 10.60 -19.17 12.05
N SER A 135 10.58 -18.60 13.25
CA SER A 135 9.53 -18.90 14.21
C SER A 135 8.24 -18.18 13.81
N TYR A 136 7.09 -18.78 14.08
CA TYR A 136 5.78 -18.16 13.94
C TYR A 136 4.84 -18.75 14.99
N ASN A 137 4.30 -17.92 15.88
CA ASN A 137 3.63 -18.37 17.10
C ASN A 137 4.50 -19.40 17.85
N ASP A 138 3.92 -20.53 18.26
CA ASP A 138 4.62 -21.62 18.95
C ASP A 138 5.45 -22.52 18.02
N LEU A 139 5.35 -22.32 16.69
CA LEU A 139 6.04 -23.15 15.71
C LEU A 139 7.45 -22.61 15.44
N LYS A 140 8.45 -23.40 15.84
CA LYS A 140 9.84 -23.16 15.44
C LYS A 140 10.06 -23.63 14.01
N ASN A 141 10.86 -22.89 13.23
CA ASN A 141 11.28 -23.28 11.87
C ASN A 141 10.13 -23.42 10.85
N PHE A 142 9.09 -22.61 10.95
CA PHE A 142 7.98 -22.53 10.01
C PHE A 142 8.42 -21.87 8.69
N PRO A 143 8.11 -22.45 7.51
CA PRO A 143 8.34 -21.80 6.22
C PRO A 143 7.59 -20.46 6.14
N GLY A 144 8.31 -19.36 5.92
CA GLY A 144 7.71 -18.03 5.95
C GLY A 144 7.47 -17.45 7.34
N GLY A 145 7.84 -18.16 8.42
CA GLY A 145 7.51 -17.72 9.78
C GLY A 145 8.11 -16.37 10.18
N ALA A 146 9.35 -16.09 9.75
CA ALA A 146 9.97 -14.79 10.01
C ALA A 146 9.26 -13.67 9.24
N THR A 147 8.85 -13.94 8.00
CA THR A 147 8.09 -12.99 7.18
C THR A 147 6.73 -12.67 7.83
N LEU A 148 5.97 -13.69 8.20
CA LEU A 148 4.65 -13.52 8.81
C LEU A 148 4.73 -12.77 10.13
N THR A 149 5.69 -13.12 10.98
CA THR A 149 5.94 -12.43 12.25
C THR A 149 6.24 -10.94 12.01
N ALA A 150 7.10 -10.62 11.04
CA ALA A 150 7.41 -9.23 10.72
C ALA A 150 6.20 -8.44 10.19
N ILE A 151 5.33 -9.06 9.38
CA ILE A 151 4.08 -8.45 8.92
C ILE A 151 3.14 -8.18 10.09
N GLU A 152 2.97 -9.14 11.00
CA GLU A 152 2.12 -9.00 12.18
C GLU A 152 2.63 -7.91 13.11
N GLU A 153 3.92 -7.91 13.44
CA GLU A 153 4.54 -6.88 14.29
C GLU A 153 4.39 -5.48 13.69
N ALA A 154 4.60 -5.34 12.38
CA ALA A 154 4.45 -4.06 11.69
C ALA A 154 2.99 -3.60 11.68
N THR A 155 2.05 -4.52 11.43
CA THR A 155 0.61 -4.24 11.42
C THR A 155 0.13 -3.84 12.80
N ASP A 156 0.52 -4.58 13.84
CA ASP A 156 0.15 -4.29 15.22
C ASP A 156 0.66 -2.91 15.66
N LYS A 157 1.91 -2.61 15.30
CA LYS A 157 2.51 -1.30 15.55
C LYS A 157 1.75 -0.16 14.85
N ASP A 158 1.34 -0.35 13.60
CA ASP A 158 0.62 0.69 12.85
C ASP A 158 -0.82 0.87 13.35
N LEU A 159 -1.49 -0.20 13.79
CA LEU A 159 -2.83 -0.14 14.37
C LEU A 159 -2.86 0.54 15.74
N HIS A 160 -1.81 0.34 16.55
CA HIS A 160 -1.69 0.91 17.90
C HIS A 160 -0.89 2.22 17.94
N ARG A 161 -0.52 2.79 16.79
CA ARG A 161 0.22 4.05 16.75
C ARG A 161 -0.62 5.23 17.26
N PRO A 162 -0.01 6.25 17.85
CA PRO A 162 -0.72 7.48 18.17
C PRO A 162 -1.13 8.24 16.90
N PHE A 163 -2.09 9.14 17.06
CA PHE A 163 -2.50 10.06 16.00
C PHE A 163 -1.29 10.88 15.50
N ASP A 164 -1.08 10.88 14.19
CA ASP A 164 -0.01 11.59 13.50
C ASP A 164 -0.61 12.62 12.55
N LYS A 165 -0.41 13.91 12.81
CA LYS A 165 -0.95 15.02 11.98
C LYS A 165 -0.48 15.02 10.53
N MET A 166 0.64 14.35 10.22
CA MET A 166 1.14 14.24 8.85
C MET A 166 0.44 13.14 8.05
N LEU A 167 -0.03 12.10 8.74
CA LEU A 167 -0.65 10.92 8.13
C LEU A 167 -2.18 10.94 8.29
N ASP A 168 -2.66 11.36 9.44
CA ASP A 168 -4.05 11.41 9.83
C ASP A 168 -4.62 12.81 9.61
N SER A 169 -5.69 12.89 8.82
CA SER A 169 -6.39 14.14 8.50
C SER A 169 -7.82 14.15 9.03
N LEU A 170 -8.16 15.22 9.74
CA LEU A 170 -9.54 15.51 10.12
C LEU A 170 -10.21 16.32 8.99
N ARG A 171 -11.51 16.12 8.80
CA ARG A 171 -12.34 16.87 7.85
C ARG A 171 -12.15 18.34 8.11
N LYS A 172 -11.75 19.05 7.06
CA LYS A 172 -11.81 20.50 7.08
C LYS A 172 -13.27 20.89 7.08
N ASN A 173 -13.73 21.53 8.15
CA ASN A 173 -15.04 22.15 8.15
C ASN A 173 -15.04 23.28 7.10
N LEU A 174 -16.10 23.38 6.31
CA LEU A 174 -16.30 24.43 5.30
C LEU A 174 -16.28 25.86 5.89
N SER A 175 -16.22 26.01 7.22
CA SER A 175 -16.06 27.29 7.92
C SER A 175 -14.65 27.88 7.81
N ASP A 176 -13.62 27.07 7.62
CA ASP A 176 -12.22 27.54 7.64
C ASP A 176 -11.79 28.22 6.33
N SER A 177 -12.56 28.03 5.25
CA SER A 177 -12.32 28.69 3.95
C SER A 177 -12.89 30.10 3.87
N VAL A 178 -13.90 30.45 4.68
CA VAL A 178 -14.53 31.78 4.63
C VAL A 178 -13.68 32.86 5.31
N VAL A 179 -12.82 32.48 6.26
CA VAL A 179 -11.99 33.45 7.01
C VAL A 179 -10.79 33.95 6.21
N ARG A 180 -10.39 33.30 5.11
CA ARG A 180 -9.19 33.66 4.34
C ARG A 180 -9.44 34.58 3.14
N GLU A 181 -10.69 34.86 2.78
CA GLU A 181 -11.04 35.80 1.69
C GLU A 181 -11.50 37.18 2.20
N SER A 182 -11.36 37.46 3.50
CA SER A 182 -11.78 38.73 4.12
C SER A 182 -10.67 39.46 4.90
N ALA A 183 -9.41 39.21 4.57
CA ALA A 183 -8.25 39.92 5.15
C ALA A 183 -7.44 40.64 4.06
#